data_AF-A0A7K2Q898-F1
#
_entry.id   AF-A0A7K2Q898-F1
#
_cell.length_a   1.000
_cell.length_b   1.000
_cell.length_c   1.000
_cell.angle_alpha   90.00
_cell.angle_beta   90.00
_cell.angle_gamma   90.00
#
_symmetry.space_group_name_H-M   'P 1'
#
loop_
_entity.id
_entity.type
_entity.pdbx_description
1 polymer ?
#
loop_
_entity_poly.entity_id
_entity_poly.type
_entity_poly.pdbx_seq_one_letter_code
_entity_poly.pdbx_strand_id
1 'polypeptide(L)'
;MSTTPCITHADLFRLLEDLSGSGINDQMLDGDQLAMFTDEEADFREALGQARTLCAACPMLESCLFAAVTDHAVKGIVAGTTETDRERIRSSLGLAPFAEEDTDIYLMVRRTYDEVDTEKVAAMTAVGQLTQVEMAEELGCSTRTIRRKQRSSCNVRRRPRRNPLTPKKVLSTAEQLLPWF
;
A
#
# COMPACT_ATOMS: atom_id res chain seq x y z
N MET A 1 52.76 -3.89 -35.14
CA MET A 1 52.51 -3.14 -33.89
C MET A 1 51.52 -2.06 -34.23
N SER A 2 50.23 -2.27 -33.97
CA SER A 2 49.16 -1.32 -34.32
C SER A 2 48.70 -0.63 -33.04
N THR A 3 48.95 0.67 -32.95
CA THR A 3 48.50 1.55 -31.87
C THR A 3 47.05 1.94 -32.12
N THR A 4 46.13 1.45 -31.29
CA THR A 4 44.75 1.94 -31.23
C THR A 4 44.74 3.39 -30.73
N PRO A 5 44.12 4.34 -31.46
CA PRO A 5 44.01 5.72 -30.99
C PRO A 5 43.01 5.79 -29.82
N CYS A 6 43.39 6.54 -28.78
CA CYS A 6 42.54 6.86 -27.65
C CYS A 6 41.53 7.94 -28.05
N ILE A 7 40.28 7.52 -28.28
CA ILE A 7 39.14 8.41 -28.52
C ILE A 7 38.92 9.24 -27.25
N THR A 8 38.85 10.56 -27.38
CA THR A 8 38.60 11.45 -26.26
C THR A 8 37.10 11.57 -25.98
N HIS A 9 36.73 11.94 -24.76
CA HIS A 9 35.32 12.10 -24.36
C HIS A 9 34.55 13.12 -25.22
N ALA A 10 35.26 14.12 -25.78
CA ALA A 10 34.68 15.10 -26.70
C ALA A 10 34.32 14.49 -28.07
N ASP A 11 35.12 13.51 -28.54
CA ASP A 11 34.86 12.80 -29.79
C ASP A 11 33.66 11.85 -29.66
N LEU A 12 33.51 11.23 -28.49
CA LEU A 12 32.34 10.42 -28.13
C LEU A 12 31.05 11.23 -28.14
N PHE A 13 31.09 12.47 -27.66
CA PHE A 13 29.92 13.34 -27.59
C PHE A 13 29.44 13.78 -28.98
N ARG A 14 30.36 14.08 -29.90
CA ARG A 14 30.03 14.41 -31.30
C ARG A 14 29.48 13.21 -32.07
N LEU A 15 30.04 12.02 -31.85
CA LEU A 15 29.52 10.78 -32.44
C LEU A 15 28.08 10.49 -31.98
N LEU A 16 27.72 10.85 -30.75
CA LEU A 16 26.36 10.70 -30.22
C LEU A 16 25.39 11.76 -30.78
N GLU A 17 25.84 13.00 -30.99
CA GLU A 17 25.02 14.04 -31.63
C GLU A 17 24.69 13.69 -33.10
N ASP A 18 25.65 13.16 -33.86
CA ASP A 18 25.44 12.73 -35.25
C ASP A 18 24.46 11.54 -35.36
N LEU A 19 24.41 10.66 -34.35
CA LEU A 19 23.42 9.59 -34.25
C LEU A 19 22.01 10.10 -33.87
N SER A 20 21.92 11.25 -33.19
CA SER A 20 20.64 11.87 -32.82
C SER A 20 20.01 12.72 -33.93
N GLY A 21 20.76 13.03 -34.99
CA GLY A 21 20.31 13.84 -36.13
C GLY A 21 19.57 13.07 -37.24
N SER A 22 19.37 11.77 -37.10
CA SER A 22 18.60 10.95 -38.05
C SER A 22 17.15 10.92 -37.62
N GLY A 23 16.28 11.55 -38.42
CA GLY A 23 14.87 11.78 -38.15
C GLY A 23 14.17 10.64 -37.41
N ILE A 24 13.68 10.96 -36.21
CA ILE A 24 12.60 10.20 -35.59
C ILE A 24 11.44 10.33 -36.58
N ASN A 25 11.23 9.29 -37.36
CA ASN A 25 9.97 9.14 -38.07
C ASN A 25 8.88 9.35 -37.03
N ASP A 26 8.05 10.34 -37.26
CA ASP A 26 6.77 10.55 -36.61
C ASP A 26 5.90 9.34 -36.98
N GLN A 27 6.23 8.19 -36.39
CA GLN A 27 5.39 7.00 -36.39
C GLN A 27 4.24 7.34 -35.46
N MET A 28 3.23 7.94 -36.08
CA MET A 28 1.81 7.72 -35.85
C MET A 28 1.61 6.61 -34.79
N LEU A 29 1.50 7.03 -33.54
CA LEU A 29 1.06 6.15 -32.45
C LEU A 29 -0.39 5.82 -32.75
N ASP A 30 -0.60 4.71 -33.46
CA ASP A 30 -1.91 4.17 -33.73
C ASP A 30 -2.69 4.05 -32.42
N GLY A 31 -3.95 4.48 -32.44
CA GLY A 31 -4.87 4.53 -31.30
C GLY A 31 -5.26 3.18 -30.68
N ASP A 32 -4.41 2.17 -30.83
CA ASP A 32 -4.63 0.77 -30.46
C ASP A 32 -4.19 0.47 -29.01
N GLN A 33 -3.28 1.26 -28.44
CA GLN A 33 -2.91 1.09 -27.02
C GLN A 33 -4.07 1.38 -26.06
N LEU A 34 -5.06 2.20 -26.44
CA LEU A 34 -6.21 2.48 -25.58
C LEU A 34 -7.24 1.33 -25.60
N ALA A 35 -7.31 0.56 -26.69
CA ALA A 35 -8.23 -0.56 -26.83
C ALA A 35 -7.81 -1.80 -26.02
N MET A 36 -6.50 -2.06 -25.92
CA MET A 36 -5.98 -3.22 -25.18
C MET A 36 -6.28 -3.16 -23.66
N PHE A 37 -6.33 -1.96 -23.07
CA PHE A 37 -6.67 -1.80 -21.64
C PHE A 37 -8.18 -1.88 -21.38
N THR A 38 -9.03 -1.62 -22.38
CA THR A 38 -10.49 -1.68 -22.21
C THR A 38 -11.04 -3.10 -22.22
N ASP A 39 -10.38 -4.00 -22.95
CA ASP A 39 -10.80 -5.41 -23.06
C ASP A 39 -10.58 -6.14 -21.73
N GLU A 40 -9.42 -5.95 -21.08
CA GLU A 40 -9.16 -6.54 -19.75
C GLU A 40 -10.16 -6.06 -18.68
N GLU A 41 -10.55 -4.78 -18.74
CA GLU A 41 -11.53 -4.24 -17.81
C GLU A 41 -12.95 -4.75 -18.08
N ALA A 42 -13.30 -4.96 -19.36
CA ALA A 42 -14.56 -5.58 -19.74
C ALA A 42 -14.63 -7.04 -19.26
N ASP A 43 -13.57 -7.81 -19.50
CA ASP A 43 -13.44 -9.20 -19.07
C ASP A 43 -13.51 -9.33 -17.54
N PHE A 44 -12.82 -8.44 -16.82
CA PHE A 44 -12.88 -8.42 -15.35
C PHE A 44 -14.29 -8.11 -14.83
N ARG A 45 -15.01 -7.18 -15.48
CA ARG A 45 -16.39 -6.83 -15.11
C ARG A 45 -17.35 -7.98 -15.37
N GLU A 46 -17.17 -8.72 -16.47
CA GLU A 46 -17.94 -9.93 -16.76
C GLU A 46 -17.65 -11.01 -15.72
N ALA A 47 -16.37 -11.29 -15.44
CA ALA A 47 -15.95 -12.25 -14.43
C ALA A 47 -16.51 -11.90 -13.04
N LEU A 48 -16.56 -10.61 -12.67
CA LEU A 48 -17.17 -10.14 -11.44
C LEU A 48 -18.69 -10.37 -11.40
N GLY A 49 -19.37 -10.13 -12.52
CA GLY A 49 -20.80 -10.43 -12.66
C GLY A 49 -21.09 -11.92 -12.45
N GLN A 50 -20.33 -12.79 -13.11
CA GLN A 50 -20.46 -14.24 -12.97
C GLN A 50 -20.11 -14.73 -11.56
N ALA A 51 -19.06 -14.16 -10.94
CA ALA A 51 -18.71 -14.50 -9.57
C ALA A 51 -19.82 -14.13 -8.58
N ARG A 52 -20.49 -12.99 -8.77
CA ARG A 52 -21.60 -12.55 -7.92
C ARG A 52 -22.82 -13.47 -8.03
N THR A 53 -23.17 -13.92 -9.24
CA THR A 53 -24.29 -14.86 -9.42
C THR A 53 -24.03 -16.19 -8.72
N LEU A 54 -22.80 -16.71 -8.79
CA LEU A 54 -22.40 -17.92 -8.06
C LEU A 54 -22.37 -17.70 -6.55
N CYS A 55 -21.87 -16.56 -6.10
CA CYS A 55 -21.76 -16.23 -4.67
C CYS A 55 -23.14 -16.04 -4.02
N ALA A 56 -24.12 -15.49 -4.73
CA ALA A 56 -25.48 -15.32 -4.23
C ALA A 56 -26.18 -16.65 -3.88
N ALA A 57 -25.83 -17.74 -4.58
CA ALA A 57 -26.35 -19.08 -4.30
C ALA A 57 -25.49 -19.89 -3.31
N CYS A 58 -24.35 -19.34 -2.86
CA CYS A 58 -23.38 -20.08 -2.06
C CYS A 58 -23.77 -20.13 -0.57
N PRO A 59 -23.91 -21.31 0.04
CA PRO A 59 -24.27 -21.42 1.47
C PRO A 59 -23.17 -20.93 2.41
N MET A 60 -21.92 -20.83 1.92
CA MET A 60 -20.75 -20.43 2.72
C MET A 60 -20.39 -18.95 2.56
N LEU A 61 -21.23 -18.16 1.88
CA LEU A 61 -20.96 -16.76 1.56
C LEU A 61 -20.52 -15.94 2.79
N GLU A 62 -21.25 -16.05 3.89
CA GLU A 62 -20.98 -15.32 5.14
C GLU A 62 -19.59 -15.64 5.70
N SER A 63 -19.25 -16.93 5.79
CA SER A 63 -17.95 -17.38 6.29
C SER A 63 -16.79 -17.05 5.34
N CYS A 64 -17.03 -17.13 4.03
CA CYS A 64 -16.04 -16.82 3.00
C CYS A 64 -15.70 -15.33 3.01
N LEU A 65 -16.73 -14.47 3.10
CA LEU A 65 -16.55 -13.03 3.22
C LEU A 65 -15.83 -12.66 4.52
N PHE A 66 -16.21 -13.28 5.64
CA PHE A 66 -15.56 -13.05 6.93
C PHE A 66 -14.05 -13.34 6.85
N ALA A 67 -13.67 -14.54 6.40
CA ALA A 67 -12.27 -14.93 6.27
C ALA A 67 -11.49 -14.01 5.31
N ALA A 68 -12.11 -13.62 4.19
CA ALA A 68 -11.49 -12.71 3.23
C ALA A 68 -11.27 -11.30 3.80
N VAL A 69 -12.08 -10.86 4.77
CA VAL A 69 -11.96 -9.55 5.40
C VAL A 69 -11.01 -9.58 6.58
N THR A 70 -11.02 -10.63 7.41
CA THR A 70 -10.29 -10.69 8.68
C THR A 70 -8.93 -11.37 8.58
N ASP A 71 -8.82 -12.44 7.81
CA ASP A 71 -7.71 -13.40 7.99
C ASP A 71 -6.61 -13.20 6.95
N HIS A 72 -6.98 -12.94 5.68
CA HIS A 72 -6.01 -12.90 4.58
C HIS A 72 -6.29 -11.77 3.58
N ALA A 73 -5.21 -11.17 3.07
CA ALA A 73 -5.23 -10.30 1.90
C ALA A 73 -5.31 -11.17 0.63
N VAL A 74 -6.51 -11.65 0.30
CA VAL A 74 -6.71 -12.42 -0.92
C VAL A 74 -6.71 -11.47 -2.12
N LYS A 75 -5.98 -11.84 -3.19
CA LYS A 75 -6.01 -11.11 -4.47
C LYS A 75 -7.19 -11.57 -5.34
N GLY A 76 -7.75 -10.68 -6.14
CA GLY A 76 -8.88 -10.93 -7.04
C GLY A 76 -10.25 -10.98 -6.35
N ILE A 77 -11.17 -11.74 -6.96
CA ILE A 77 -12.58 -11.82 -6.58
C ILE A 77 -12.79 -12.94 -5.55
N VAL A 78 -13.33 -12.60 -4.38
CA VAL A 78 -13.67 -13.56 -3.32
C VAL A 78 -15.00 -13.16 -2.70
N ALA A 79 -15.88 -14.13 -2.46
CA ALA A 79 -17.23 -13.87 -1.94
C ALA A 79 -17.96 -12.77 -2.75
N GLY A 80 -17.77 -12.73 -4.08
CA GLY A 80 -18.35 -11.72 -4.99
C GLY A 80 -17.84 -10.29 -4.81
N THR A 81 -16.82 -10.09 -3.96
CA THR A 81 -16.19 -8.79 -3.67
C THR A 81 -14.84 -8.65 -4.36
N THR A 82 -14.49 -7.44 -4.77
CA THR A 82 -13.13 -7.09 -5.20
C THR A 82 -12.22 -6.79 -4.01
N GLU A 83 -10.92 -6.60 -4.27
CA GLU A 83 -9.96 -6.14 -3.26
C GLU A 83 -10.37 -4.78 -2.66
N THR A 84 -10.74 -3.84 -3.52
CA THR A 84 -11.19 -2.50 -3.14
C THR A 84 -12.49 -2.52 -2.33
N ASP A 85 -13.42 -3.42 -2.67
CA ASP A 85 -14.65 -3.63 -1.88
C ASP A 85 -14.31 -4.11 -0.46
N ARG A 86 -13.39 -5.08 -0.33
CA ARG A 86 -12.95 -5.59 0.97
C ARG A 86 -12.22 -4.53 1.80
N GLU A 87 -11.43 -3.67 1.18
CA GLU A 87 -10.78 -2.54 1.85
C GLU A 87 -11.78 -1.52 2.40
N ARG A 88 -12.83 -1.23 1.63
CA ARG A 88 -13.95 -0.37 2.09
C ARG A 88 -14.64 -1.00 3.30
N ILE A 89 -14.94 -2.30 3.24
CA ILE A 89 -15.53 -3.04 4.36
C ILE A 89 -14.61 -2.98 5.59
N ARG A 90 -13.31 -3.27 5.45
CA ARG A 90 -12.33 -3.18 6.55
C ARG A 90 -12.29 -1.79 7.17
N SER A 91 -12.22 -0.77 6.33
CA SER A 91 -12.18 0.63 6.77
C SER A 91 -13.42 1.01 7.58
N SER A 92 -14.61 0.60 7.12
CA SER A 92 -15.87 0.84 7.85
C SER A 92 -15.95 0.09 9.19
N LEU A 93 -15.36 -1.11 9.27
CA LEU A 93 -15.25 -1.89 10.49
C LEU A 93 -14.11 -1.40 11.42
N GLY A 94 -13.36 -0.38 10.99
CA GLY A 94 -12.19 0.14 11.66
C GLY A 94 -10.99 -0.81 11.67
N LEU A 95 -11.02 -1.89 10.89
CA LEU A 95 -9.89 -2.79 10.70
C LEU A 95 -8.73 -2.04 10.04
N ALA A 96 -7.50 -2.36 10.44
CA ALA A 96 -6.35 -1.85 9.73
C ALA A 96 -6.32 -2.49 8.33
N PRO A 97 -5.91 -1.76 7.29
CA PRO A 97 -5.62 -2.38 6.01
C PRO A 97 -4.56 -3.46 6.23
N PHE A 98 -4.62 -4.53 5.44
CA PHE A 98 -3.47 -5.42 5.35
C PHE A 98 -2.30 -4.58 4.87
N ALA A 99 -1.15 -4.69 5.54
CA ALA A 99 0.06 -4.13 4.99
C ALA A 99 0.22 -4.79 3.62
N GLU A 100 0.24 -4.00 2.55
CA GLU A 100 0.88 -4.43 1.31
C GLU A 100 2.24 -4.98 1.74
N GLU A 101 2.56 -6.22 1.36
CA GLU A 101 3.86 -6.81 1.70
C GLU A 101 4.92 -5.76 1.37
N ASP A 102 5.55 -5.20 2.42
CA ASP A 102 6.51 -4.12 2.29
C ASP A 102 7.58 -4.60 1.31
N THR A 103 7.50 -4.16 0.05
CA THR A 103 8.51 -4.43 -0.97
C THR A 103 9.86 -3.82 -0.56
N ASP A 104 9.84 -2.93 0.44
CA ASP A 104 10.99 -2.41 1.16
C ASP A 104 11.79 -3.49 1.92
N ILE A 105 11.19 -4.63 2.28
CA ILE A 105 11.94 -5.77 2.86
C ILE A 105 12.88 -6.39 1.81
N TYR A 106 12.49 -6.37 0.53
CA TYR A 106 13.31 -6.92 -0.55
C TYR A 106 14.45 -5.97 -0.96
N LEU A 107 14.32 -4.66 -0.73
CA LEU A 107 15.33 -3.66 -1.10
C LEU A 107 16.42 -3.43 -0.03
N MET A 108 16.36 -4.09 1.14
CA MET A 108 17.35 -3.94 2.24
C MET A 108 17.66 -2.49 2.66
N VAL A 109 16.87 -1.49 2.25
CA VAL A 109 16.99 -0.11 2.75
C VAL A 109 16.27 -0.05 4.09
N ARG A 110 16.83 -0.74 5.09
CA ARG A 110 16.52 -0.40 6.49
C ARG A 110 17.00 1.02 6.69
N ARG A 111 16.09 2.00 6.68
CA ARG A 111 16.37 3.31 7.30
C ARG A 111 16.56 3.04 8.78
N THR A 112 17.81 2.79 9.17
CA THR A 112 18.28 2.76 10.55
C THR A 112 18.18 4.17 11.12
N TYR A 113 16.95 4.61 11.42
CA TYR A 113 16.81 5.50 12.56
C TYR A 113 16.98 4.59 13.76
N ASP A 114 17.99 4.84 14.58
CA ASP A 114 18.18 4.16 15.85
C ASP A 114 16.82 4.07 16.55
N GLU A 115 16.45 2.85 16.92
CA GLU A 115 15.11 2.55 17.38
C GLU A 115 14.92 3.20 18.75
N VAL A 116 14.35 4.40 18.73
CA VAL A 116 14.14 5.20 19.94
C VAL A 116 13.22 4.45 20.89
N ASP A 117 13.76 4.16 22.07
CA ASP A 117 13.04 3.45 23.12
C ASP A 117 11.80 4.25 23.55
N THR A 118 10.63 3.63 23.33
CA THR A 118 9.34 4.22 23.65
C THR A 118 9.12 4.39 25.15
N GLU A 119 9.70 3.51 25.97
CA GLU A 119 9.54 3.55 27.41
C GLU A 119 10.31 4.72 28.00
N LYS A 120 11.53 4.97 27.51
CA LYS A 120 12.34 6.12 27.91
C LYS A 120 11.68 7.45 27.56
N VAL A 121 11.10 7.57 26.35
CA VAL A 121 10.31 8.76 25.95
C VAL A 121 9.09 8.93 26.87
N ALA A 122 8.40 7.84 27.21
CA ALA A 122 7.23 7.89 28.08
C ALA A 122 7.60 8.29 29.53
N ALA A 123 8.72 7.77 30.05
CA ALA A 123 9.22 8.13 31.38
C ALA A 123 9.58 9.62 31.47
N MET A 124 10.34 10.15 30.50
CA MET A 124 10.67 11.59 30.46
C MET A 124 9.43 12.47 30.30
N THR A 125 8.46 12.02 29.49
CA THR A 125 7.18 12.73 29.32
C THR A 125 6.36 12.72 30.61
N ALA A 126 6.37 11.61 31.37
CA ALA A 126 5.63 11.49 32.63
C ALA A 126 6.24 12.33 33.76
N VAL A 127 7.56 12.50 33.76
CA VAL A 127 8.27 13.39 34.70
C VAL A 127 7.98 14.86 34.38
N GLY A 128 7.74 15.21 33.11
CA GLY A 128 7.23 16.53 32.70
C GLY A 128 8.23 17.67 32.83
N GLN A 129 9.51 17.36 33.04
CA GLN A 129 10.57 18.34 33.28
C GLN A 129 11.32 18.78 32.01
N LEU A 130 11.21 18.00 30.92
CA LEU A 130 11.93 18.26 29.67
C LEU A 130 10.96 18.70 28.57
N THR A 131 11.37 19.71 27.82
CA THR A 131 10.72 20.10 26.56
C THR A 131 10.99 19.06 25.47
N GLN A 132 10.20 19.09 24.39
CA GLN A 132 10.38 18.17 23.26
C GLN A 132 11.74 18.32 22.56
N VAL A 133 12.37 19.48 22.68
CA VAL A 133 13.69 19.76 22.11
C VAL A 133 14.78 19.15 22.98
N GLU A 134 14.71 19.33 24.30
CA GLU A 134 15.68 18.75 25.23
C GLU A 134 15.62 17.21 25.21
N MET A 135 14.42 16.63 25.17
CA MET A 135 14.27 15.17 25.01
C MET A 135 14.86 14.68 23.68
N ALA A 136 14.84 15.50 22.62
CA ALA A 136 15.36 15.16 21.30
C ALA A 136 16.89 15.15 21.31
N GLU A 137 17.50 16.12 21.97
CA GLU A 137 18.94 16.18 22.19
C GLU A 137 19.43 15.00 23.05
N GLU A 138 18.74 14.70 24.16
CA GLU A 138 19.14 13.62 25.08
C GLU A 138 19.02 12.21 24.46
N LEU A 139 18.12 12.04 23.49
CA LEU A 139 17.93 10.79 22.77
C LEU A 139 18.64 10.74 21.40
N GLY A 140 19.30 11.83 20.98
CA GLY A 140 19.93 11.91 19.66
C GLY A 140 18.94 11.80 18.49
N CYS A 141 17.70 12.27 18.69
CA CYS A 141 16.58 12.04 17.78
C CYS A 141 15.93 13.34 17.31
N SER A 142 15.14 13.29 16.23
CA SER A 142 14.37 14.48 15.81
C SER A 142 13.16 14.71 16.73
N THR A 143 12.77 15.98 16.92
CA THR A 143 11.53 16.36 17.63
C THR A 143 10.28 15.73 17.00
N ARG A 144 10.31 15.47 15.68
CA ARG A 144 9.25 14.77 14.94
C ARG A 144 9.12 13.31 15.40
N THR A 145 10.23 12.65 15.69
CA THR A 145 10.28 11.29 16.22
C THR A 145 9.63 11.23 17.61
N ILE A 146 9.96 12.18 18.49
CA ILE A 146 9.37 12.29 19.82
C ILE A 146 7.86 12.50 19.76
N ARG A 147 7.39 13.47 18.96
CA ARG A 147 5.94 13.68 18.76
C ARG A 147 5.23 12.47 18.20
N ARG A 148 5.89 11.69 17.34
CA ARG A 148 5.33 10.43 16.80
C ARG A 148 5.18 9.40 17.91
N LYS A 149 6.21 9.20 18.74
CA LYS A 149 6.17 8.25 19.86
C LYS A 149 5.20 8.66 20.97
N GLN A 150 5.14 9.94 21.33
CA GLN A 150 4.13 10.49 22.26
C GLN A 150 2.70 10.29 21.74
N ARG A 151 2.48 10.45 20.43
CA ARG A 151 1.19 10.13 19.81
C ARG A 151 0.88 8.63 19.87
N SER A 152 1.85 7.77 19.62
CA SER A 152 1.66 6.33 19.76
C SER A 152 1.29 5.94 21.19
N SER A 153 1.98 6.48 22.20
CA SER A 153 1.70 6.16 23.62
C SER A 153 0.33 6.68 24.09
N CYS A 154 -0.10 7.87 23.63
CA CYS A 154 -1.45 8.36 23.94
C CYS A 154 -2.55 7.61 23.18
N ASN A 155 -2.26 7.10 21.98
CA ASN A 155 -3.22 6.37 21.15
C ASN A 155 -3.45 4.92 21.62
N VAL A 156 -2.44 4.28 22.22
CA VAL A 156 -2.58 2.93 22.82
C VAL A 156 -3.65 2.90 23.92
N ARG A 157 -3.76 3.97 24.73
CA ARG A 157 -4.79 4.10 25.77
C ARG A 157 -6.21 4.36 25.24
N ARG A 158 -6.36 4.70 23.96
CA ARG A 158 -7.62 5.09 23.33
C ARG A 158 -8.12 4.12 22.27
N ARG A 159 -7.53 2.92 22.12
CA ARG A 159 -8.20 1.89 21.31
C ARG A 159 -9.40 1.37 22.11
N PRO A 160 -10.65 1.68 21.73
CA PRO A 160 -11.79 1.02 22.35
C PRO A 160 -11.60 -0.49 22.19
N ARG A 161 -11.96 -1.27 23.22
CA ARG A 161 -12.09 -2.72 23.07
C ARG A 161 -13.08 -2.95 21.94
N ARG A 162 -12.58 -3.28 20.75
CA ARG A 162 -13.44 -3.58 19.61
C ARG A 162 -14.26 -4.79 20.03
N ASN A 163 -15.58 -4.66 20.01
CA ASN A 163 -16.44 -5.84 20.13
C ASN A 163 -15.93 -6.88 19.14
N PRO A 164 -15.87 -8.17 19.52
CA PRO A 164 -15.41 -9.22 18.63
C PRO A 164 -16.21 -9.12 17.32
N LEU A 165 -15.51 -9.09 16.19
CA LEU A 165 -16.17 -9.08 14.89
C LEU A 165 -16.88 -10.43 14.73
N THR A 166 -18.14 -10.38 14.35
CA THR A 166 -18.92 -11.57 14.00
C THR A 166 -19.12 -11.62 12.48
N PRO A 167 -19.24 -12.82 11.89
CA PRO A 167 -19.49 -12.96 10.45
C PRO A 167 -20.73 -12.16 10.00
N LYS A 168 -21.84 -12.23 10.75
CA LYS A 168 -23.04 -11.41 10.53
C LYS A 168 -22.80 -9.91 10.46
N LYS A 169 -21.90 -9.39 11.30
CA LYS A 169 -21.60 -7.95 11.30
C LYS A 169 -20.87 -7.56 10.02
N VAL A 170 -19.91 -8.37 9.58
CA VAL A 170 -19.21 -8.15 8.31
C VAL A 170 -20.19 -8.19 7.14
N LEU A 171 -21.08 -9.19 7.10
CA LEU A 171 -22.11 -9.30 6.06
C LEU A 171 -23.06 -8.10 6.05
N SER A 172 -23.61 -7.71 7.20
CA SER A 172 -24.50 -6.54 7.30
C SER A 172 -23.82 -5.23 6.88
N THR A 173 -22.50 -5.14 7.05
CA THR A 173 -21.72 -3.98 6.62
C THR A 173 -21.50 -4.03 5.10
N ALA A 174 -21.27 -5.21 4.54
CA ALA A 174 -21.17 -5.40 3.09
C ALA A 174 -22.51 -5.08 2.38
N GLU A 175 -23.64 -5.55 2.91
CA GLU A 175 -25.00 -5.21 2.43
C GLU A 175 -25.26 -3.70 2.41
N GLN A 176 -24.72 -2.95 3.39
CA GLN A 176 -24.87 -1.49 3.45
C GLN A 176 -23.99 -0.76 2.42
N LEU A 177 -22.85 -1.32 2.05
CA LEU A 177 -21.85 -0.66 1.22
C LEU A 177 -21.92 -1.07 -0.25
N LEU A 178 -22.39 -2.28 -0.54
CA LEU A 178 -22.32 -2.90 -1.86
C LEU A 178 -23.72 -3.27 -2.35
N PRO A 179 -24.14 -2.80 -3.53
CA PRO A 179 -25.52 -2.92 -4.00
C PRO A 179 -25.93 -4.32 -4.51
N TRP A 180 -25.03 -5.31 -4.49
CA TRP A 180 -25.29 -6.63 -5.07
C TRP A 180 -25.55 -7.73 -4.02
N PHE A 181 -25.29 -7.44 -2.74
CA PHE A 181 -25.59 -8.34 -1.61
C PHE A 181 -27.09 -8.40 -1.32
#